data_AF-A0A1Q6LQ87-F1
#
_entry.id   AF-A0A1Q6LQ87-F1
#
_cell.length_a   1.000
_cell.length_b   1.000
_cell.length_c   1.000
_cell.angle_alpha   90.00
_cell.angle_beta   90.00
_cell.angle_gamma   90.00
#
_symmetry.space_group_name_H-M   'P 1'
#
loop_
_entity.id
_entity.type
_entity.pdbx_description
1 polymer ?
#
loop_
_entity_poly.entity_id
_entity_poly.type
_entity_poly.pdbx_seq_one_letter_code
_entity_poly.pdbx_strand_id
1 'polypeptide(L)'
;MKKFKKVLRITAKILAWIVFLFSAMMFKGVFATSLESTKLVTGTQSLVNAIISWLTGIGITVCGGYFIYYVYCLKTNDEGERRRNIQNIKTTLICMVLITCGLALIDTILGFYK
;
A
#
# COMPACT_ATOMS: atom_id res chain seq x y z
N MET A 1 66.50 6.34 -0.07
CA MET A 1 65.35 5.41 -0.21
C MET A 1 64.59 5.03 1.08
N LYS A 2 65.19 4.97 2.28
CA LYS A 2 64.48 4.54 3.50
C LYS A 2 63.35 5.49 3.95
N LYS A 3 63.53 6.82 3.79
CA LYS A 3 62.51 7.82 4.15
C LYS A 3 61.28 7.77 3.23
N PHE A 4 61.48 7.55 1.92
CA PHE A 4 60.41 7.44 0.94
C PHE A 4 59.50 6.23 1.20
N LYS A 5 60.07 5.05 1.50
CA LYS A 5 59.29 3.87 1.92
C LYS A 5 58.49 4.11 3.22
N LYS A 6 59.00 4.96 4.11
CA LYS A 6 58.33 5.29 5.38
C LYS A 6 57.13 6.21 5.15
N VAL A 7 57.28 7.23 4.29
CA VAL A 7 56.19 8.12 3.88
C VAL A 7 55.11 7.36 3.12
N LEU A 8 55.50 6.52 2.15
CA LEU A 8 54.55 5.69 1.38
C LEU A 8 53.74 4.75 2.28
N ARG A 9 54.37 4.18 3.32
CA ARG A 9 53.68 3.28 4.27
C ARG A 9 52.70 4.03 5.16
N ILE A 10 52.98 5.29 5.50
CA ILE A 10 52.08 6.13 6.30
C ILE A 10 50.89 6.58 5.45
N THR A 11 51.13 7.04 4.22
CA THR A 11 50.05 7.44 3.30
C THR A 11 49.16 6.25 2.94
N ALA A 12 49.72 5.06 2.70
CA ALA A 12 48.93 3.85 2.46
C ALA A 12 48.07 3.46 3.69
N LYS A 13 48.60 3.62 4.91
CA LYS A 13 47.82 3.38 6.14
C LYS A 13 46.68 4.37 6.29
N ILE A 14 46.92 5.65 6.01
CA ILE A 14 45.89 6.69 6.08
C ILE A 14 44.79 6.44 5.05
N LEU A 15 45.17 6.09 3.80
CA LEU A 15 44.21 5.68 2.77
C LEU A 15 43.40 4.44 3.18
N ALA A 16 44.05 3.43 3.77
CA ALA A 16 43.35 2.26 4.28
C ALA A 16 42.36 2.61 5.41
N TRP A 17 42.72 3.53 6.31
CA TRP A 17 41.84 4.03 7.35
C TRP A 17 40.66 4.84 6.78
N ILE A 18 40.91 5.67 5.76
CA ILE A 18 39.85 6.43 5.08
C ILE A 18 38.87 5.47 4.39
N VAL A 19 39.39 4.48 3.66
CA VAL A 19 38.55 3.45 3.00
C VAL A 19 37.77 2.66 4.04
N PHE A 20 38.40 2.25 5.15
CA PHE A 20 37.74 1.53 6.24
C PHE A 20 36.62 2.35 6.89
N LEU A 21 36.85 3.63 7.17
CA LEU A 21 35.84 4.54 7.72
C LEU A 21 34.71 4.82 6.72
N PHE A 22 35.02 4.93 5.42
CA PHE A 22 34.02 5.12 4.36
C PHE A 22 33.17 3.86 4.18
N SER A 23 33.77 2.67 4.23
CA SER A 23 33.07 1.39 4.22
C SER A 23 32.20 1.22 5.47
N ALA A 24 32.67 1.61 6.65
CA ALA A 24 31.89 1.58 7.89
C ALA A 24 30.71 2.57 7.87
N MET A 25 30.88 3.75 7.25
CA MET A 25 29.83 4.75 7.10
C MET A 25 28.79 4.37 6.02
N MET A 26 29.22 3.66 4.96
CA MET A 26 28.32 3.03 3.98
C MET A 26 27.65 1.76 4.50
N PHE A 27 28.17 1.15 5.57
CA PHE A 27 27.50 0.10 6.33
C PHE A 27 26.38 0.69 7.20
N LYS A 28 25.45 1.43 6.58
CA LYS A 28 24.09 1.50 7.10
C LYS A 28 23.54 0.10 6.93
N GLY A 29 23.61 -0.69 8.00
CA GLY A 29 23.18 -2.09 7.99
C GLY A 29 21.87 -2.21 7.22
N VAL A 30 21.92 -2.93 6.09
CA VAL A 30 20.73 -3.51 5.45
C VAL A 30 20.31 -4.71 6.29
N PHE A 31 20.16 -4.47 7.58
CA PHE A 31 19.60 -5.40 8.54
C PHE A 31 18.37 -4.68 9.06
N ALA A 32 17.24 -5.09 8.50
CA ALA A 32 15.95 -4.84 9.11
C ALA A 32 16.07 -5.28 10.57
N THR A 33 15.84 -4.35 11.51
CA THR A 33 15.96 -4.60 12.96
C THR A 33 14.93 -5.64 13.44
N SER A 34 13.89 -5.84 12.62
CA SER A 34 12.86 -6.88 12.67
C SER A 34 12.36 -7.15 11.24
N LEU A 35 11.76 -8.33 10.98
CA LEU A 35 11.18 -8.67 9.67
C LEU A 35 10.18 -7.61 9.16
N GLU A 36 9.46 -6.96 10.07
CA GLU A 36 8.49 -5.88 9.82
C GLU A 36 9.09 -4.63 9.16
N SER A 37 10.33 -4.28 9.52
CA SER A 37 11.04 -3.12 8.96
C SER A 37 11.69 -3.38 7.60
N THR A 38 11.53 -4.59 7.06
CA THR A 38 12.05 -4.94 5.74
C THR A 38 11.27 -4.18 4.67
N LYS A 39 11.99 -3.70 3.65
CA LYS A 39 11.38 -3.04 2.48
C LYS A 39 10.30 -3.88 1.78
N LEU A 40 10.38 -5.21 1.90
CA LEU A 40 9.39 -6.13 1.37
C LEU A 40 8.04 -5.97 2.10
N VAL A 41 8.04 -6.04 3.42
CA VAL A 41 6.82 -5.98 4.25
C VAL A 41 6.17 -4.59 4.17
N THR A 42 6.97 -3.53 4.33
CA THR A 42 6.51 -2.14 4.19
C THR A 42 6.01 -1.82 2.77
N GLY A 43 6.68 -2.34 1.74
CA GLY A 43 6.25 -2.20 0.35
C GLY A 43 4.92 -2.89 0.06
N THR A 44 4.74 -4.13 0.56
CA THR A 44 3.47 -4.86 0.43
C THR A 44 2.34 -4.16 1.19
N GLN A 45 2.59 -3.67 2.40
CA GLN A 45 1.61 -2.91 3.16
C GLN A 45 1.16 -1.64 2.43
N SER A 46 2.11 -0.89 1.84
CA SER A 46 1.78 0.28 1.02
C SER A 46 0.98 -0.08 -0.23
N LEU A 47 1.29 -1.21 -0.89
CA LEU A 47 0.57 -1.67 -2.06
C LEU A 47 -0.86 -2.07 -1.71
N VAL A 48 -1.06 -2.82 -0.64
CA VAL A 48 -2.41 -3.23 -0.19
C VAL A 48 -3.22 -2.01 0.23
N ASN A 49 -2.63 -1.06 0.97
CA ASN A 49 -3.30 0.20 1.34
C ASN A 49 -3.70 1.02 0.10
N ALA A 50 -2.83 1.09 -0.91
CA ALA A 50 -3.16 1.74 -2.17
C ALA A 50 -4.33 1.03 -2.88
N ILE A 51 -4.29 -0.30 -2.98
CA ILE A 51 -5.37 -1.09 -3.59
C ILE A 51 -6.69 -0.87 -2.85
N ILE A 52 -6.69 -0.90 -1.50
CA ILE A 52 -7.86 -0.59 -0.67
C ILE A 52 -8.42 0.79 -1.00
N SER A 53 -7.57 1.83 -1.03
CA SER A 53 -8.00 3.20 -1.31
C SER A 53 -8.65 3.33 -2.69
N TRP A 54 -8.06 2.72 -3.71
CA TRP A 54 -8.59 2.74 -5.07
C TRP A 54 -9.88 1.93 -5.19
N LEU A 55 -9.93 0.74 -4.59
CA LEU A 55 -11.11 -0.12 -4.59
C LEU A 55 -12.30 0.55 -3.88
N THR A 56 -12.03 1.22 -2.76
CA THR A 56 -13.03 2.00 -2.01
C THR A 56 -13.53 3.17 -2.84
N GLY A 57 -12.61 3.94 -3.45
CA GLY A 57 -12.96 5.09 -4.28
C GLY A 57 -13.83 4.73 -5.48
N ILE A 58 -13.44 3.70 -6.24
CA ILE A 58 -14.20 3.22 -7.40
C ILE A 58 -15.53 2.60 -6.94
N GLY A 59 -15.51 1.76 -5.90
CA GLY A 59 -16.68 1.08 -5.38
C GLY A 59 -17.76 2.06 -4.90
N ILE A 60 -17.40 3.06 -4.09
CA ILE A 60 -18.34 4.08 -3.61
C ILE A 60 -18.89 4.89 -4.78
N THR A 61 -18.05 5.30 -5.73
CA THR A 61 -18.47 6.13 -6.87
C THR A 61 -19.46 5.38 -7.77
N VAL A 62 -19.15 4.14 -8.13
CA VAL A 62 -20.01 3.32 -8.98
C VAL A 62 -21.30 2.94 -8.26
N CYS A 63 -21.24 2.45 -7.02
CA CYS A 63 -22.43 2.07 -6.27
C CYS A 63 -23.32 3.27 -5.93
N GLY A 64 -22.72 4.41 -5.55
CA GLY A 64 -23.45 5.65 -5.29
C GLY A 64 -24.12 6.19 -6.55
N GLY A 65 -23.41 6.21 -7.68
CA GLY A 65 -23.97 6.62 -8.98
C GLY A 65 -25.14 5.74 -9.42
N TYR A 66 -24.98 4.41 -9.31
CA TYR A 66 -26.05 3.47 -9.63
C TYR A 66 -27.26 3.60 -8.71
N PHE A 67 -27.04 3.85 -7.43
CA PHE A 67 -28.12 4.08 -6.46
C PHE A 67 -28.93 5.32 -6.82
N ILE A 68 -28.26 6.45 -7.11
CA ILE A 68 -28.92 7.70 -7.53
C ILE A 68 -29.70 7.49 -8.83
N TYR A 69 -29.11 6.82 -9.82
CA TYR A 69 -29.74 6.54 -11.10
C TYR A 69 -31.04 5.72 -10.94
N TYR A 70 -31.00 4.62 -10.18
CA TYR A 70 -32.20 3.80 -9.97
C TYR A 70 -33.26 4.51 -9.12
N VAL A 71 -32.87 5.34 -8.15
CA VAL A 71 -33.80 6.19 -7.40
C VAL A 71 -34.49 7.21 -8.30
N TYR A 72 -33.77 7.77 -9.28
CA TYR A 72 -34.37 8.66 -10.28
C TYR A 72 -35.34 7.91 -11.20
N CYS A 73 -34.96 6.76 -11.75
CA CYS A 73 -35.85 5.94 -12.59
C CYS A 73 -37.08 5.40 -11.83
N LEU A 74 -37.02 5.25 -10.51
CA LEU A 74 -38.18 4.87 -9.70
C LEU A 74 -39.29 5.93 -9.69
N LYS A 75 -38.96 7.21 -9.89
CA LYS A 75 -39.94 8.29 -9.93
C LYS A 75 -40.69 8.38 -11.26
N THR A 76 -40.18 7.76 -12.33
CA THR A 76 -40.65 8.00 -13.70
C THR A 76 -41.28 6.79 -14.40
N ASN A 77 -41.16 5.57 -13.85
CA ASN A 77 -41.49 4.34 -14.59
C ASN A 77 -42.78 3.64 -14.11
N ASP A 78 -43.46 2.99 -15.06
CA ASP A 78 -44.63 2.12 -14.85
C ASP A 78 -44.34 0.95 -13.90
N GLU A 79 -45.38 0.39 -13.27
CA GLU A 79 -45.26 -0.57 -12.16
C GLU A 79 -44.42 -1.83 -12.48
N GLY A 80 -44.39 -2.25 -13.75
CA GLY A 80 -43.59 -3.38 -14.23
C GLY A 80 -42.07 -3.12 -14.20
N GLU A 81 -41.62 -1.93 -14.62
CA GLU A 81 -40.21 -1.52 -14.54
C GLU A 81 -39.79 -1.18 -13.11
N ARG A 82 -40.73 -0.67 -12.30
CA ARG A 82 -40.51 -0.40 -10.88
C ARG A 82 -40.06 -1.65 -10.13
N ARG A 83 -40.66 -2.81 -10.42
CA ARG A 83 -40.31 -4.09 -9.76
C ARG A 83 -38.89 -4.55 -10.07
N ARG A 84 -38.43 -4.38 -11.31
CA ARG A 84 -37.07 -4.74 -11.76
C ARG A 84 -36.02 -3.77 -11.20
N ASN A 85 -36.32 -2.47 -11.16
CA ASN A 85 -35.43 -1.47 -10.57
C ASN A 85 -35.29 -1.65 -9.05
N ILE A 86 -36.35 -2.04 -8.32
CA ILE A 86 -36.27 -2.37 -6.89
C ILE A 86 -35.33 -3.56 -6.62
N GLN A 87 -35.39 -4.61 -7.45
CA GLN A 87 -34.45 -5.74 -7.32
C GLN A 87 -33.00 -5.30 -7.58
N ASN A 88 -32.76 -4.48 -8.60
CA ASN A 88 -31.42 -3.97 -8.87
C ASN A 88 -30.89 -3.09 -7.72
N ILE A 89 -31.73 -2.24 -7.12
CA ILE A 89 -31.37 -1.46 -5.91
C ILE A 89 -31.01 -2.39 -4.75
N LYS A 90 -31.78 -3.45 -4.50
CA LYS A 90 -31.47 -4.43 -3.44
C LYS A 90 -30.10 -5.07 -3.69
N THR A 91 -29.81 -5.45 -4.93
CA THR A 91 -28.50 -6.01 -5.29
C THR A 91 -27.38 -4.99 -5.09
N THR A 92 -27.57 -3.73 -5.50
CA THR A 92 -26.57 -2.67 -5.27
C THR A 92 -26.31 -2.44 -3.78
N LEU A 93 -27.34 -2.49 -2.93
CA LEU A 93 -27.19 -2.38 -1.48
C LEU A 93 -26.43 -3.57 -0.88
N ILE A 94 -26.72 -4.79 -1.32
CA ILE A 94 -25.98 -5.99 -0.89
C ILE A 94 -24.50 -5.88 -1.31
N CYS A 95 -24.23 -5.43 -2.54
CA CYS A 95 -22.87 -5.20 -3.03
C CYS A 95 -22.13 -4.14 -2.20
N MET A 96 -22.79 -3.04 -1.82
CA MET A 96 -22.18 -2.03 -0.93
C MET A 96 -21.74 -2.64 0.40
N VAL A 97 -22.59 -3.45 1.04
CA VAL A 97 -22.27 -4.12 2.30
C VAL A 97 -21.14 -5.13 2.14
N LEU A 98 -21.13 -5.89 1.05
CA LEU A 98 -20.04 -6.85 0.78
C LEU A 98 -18.70 -6.15 0.56
N ILE A 99 -18.68 -5.01 -0.14
CA ILE A 99 -17.46 -4.22 -0.35
C ILE A 99 -16.94 -3.68 0.99
N THR A 100 -17.80 -3.09 1.83
CA THR A 100 -17.37 -2.58 3.14
C THR A 100 -16.87 -3.69 4.07
N CYS A 101 -17.53 -4.84 4.09
CA CYS A 101 -17.06 -6.01 4.83
C CYS A 101 -15.72 -6.54 4.30
N GLY A 102 -15.55 -6.63 2.98
CA GLY A 102 -14.29 -7.07 2.36
C GLY A 102 -13.13 -6.12 2.68
N LEU A 103 -13.36 -4.82 2.63
CA LEU A 103 -12.37 -3.80 3.01
C LEU A 103 -11.99 -3.90 4.49
N ALA A 104 -12.97 -4.05 5.38
CA ALA A 104 -12.72 -4.20 6.82
C ALA A 104 -11.93 -5.48 7.15
N LEU A 105 -12.19 -6.58 6.43
CA LEU A 105 -11.42 -7.82 6.57
C LEU A 105 -9.96 -7.64 6.14
N ILE A 106 -9.70 -6.95 5.02
CA ILE A 106 -8.33 -6.69 4.58
C ILE A 106 -7.60 -5.79 5.58
N ASP A 107 -8.26 -4.75 6.10
CA ASP A 107 -7.67 -3.85 7.11
C ASP A 107 -7.37 -4.60 8.43
N THR A 108 -8.26 -5.52 8.84
CA THR A 108 -8.03 -6.40 10.00
C THR A 108 -6.84 -7.32 9.78
N ILE A 109 -6.74 -7.93 8.59
CA ILE A 109 -5.60 -8.80 8.22
C ILE A 109 -4.30 -7.99 8.24
N LEU A 110 -4.28 -6.79 7.66
CA LEU A 110 -3.14 -5.89 7.72
C LEU A 110 -2.79 -5.45 9.16
N GLY A 111 -3.79 -5.35 10.03
CA GLY A 111 -3.61 -5.08 11.46
C GLY A 111 -2.78 -6.15 12.18
N PHE A 112 -2.80 -7.41 11.72
CA PHE A 112 -1.94 -8.48 12.25
C PHE A 112 -0.49 -8.42 11.75
N TYR A 113 -0.20 -7.62 10.72
CA TYR A 113 1.16 -7.39 10.19
C TYR A 113 1.81 -6.11 10.71
N LYS A 114 1.10 -5.34 11.56
CA LYS A 114 1.62 -4.19 12.31
C LYS A 114 1.99 -4.60 13.72
#